data_AF-A0A0R2VDU6-F1
#
_entry.id   AF-A0A0R2VDU6-F1
#
_cell.length_a   1.000
_cell.length_b   1.000
_cell.length_c   1.000
_cell.angle_alpha   90.00
_cell.angle_beta   90.00
_cell.angle_gamma   90.00
#
_symmetry.space_group_name_H-M   'P 1'
#
loop_
_entity.id
_entity.type
_entity.pdbx_description
1 polymer ?
#
loop_
_entity_poly.entity_id
_entity_poly.type
_entity_poly.pdbx_seq_one_letter_code
_entity_poly.pdbx_strand_id
1 'polypeptide(L)'
;MKSIFQKIIVGLVLLPFTALADWGLNLTRGATTISNEIYDLHMLSLWIVTIIGIVVFGIMFWSIFHHRKSKGVKPATFSHSTTVEVIWTIIPLAIIISLAVPATSLLIKMHDTSEAQITLKATGYQWKWKYDYLDEDLTIYSALDEKSSEASQRDSGINPMEVDNYLLDVDNLIVLPINTKIRILTTANDVIHAWWVPALGWKRDAIPGFINDNWAVIEKPGIYRGQCAEICGKGHGYMPIVVKAVPMDEYKIWVAEMKAEQEAKKNTSGMVLTMEELMTKGETVYKAQCLMCHQANGQGLKGAFPALAGSPMATEPAQRLGHIKQILNGKGIMPAYGEQLSDVEIAAVTTYERNAWGNDTGDIVQAKEVAEARTKK
;
A
#
# COMPACT_ATOMS: atom_id res chain seq x y z
N MET A 1 -36.59 -28.11 -31.10
CA MET A 1 -35.78 -27.89 -29.88
C MET A 1 -34.35 -28.44 -29.96
N LYS A 2 -34.09 -29.65 -30.46
CA LYS A 2 -32.70 -30.19 -30.60
C LYS A 2 -31.75 -29.30 -31.43
N SER A 3 -32.22 -28.72 -32.54
CA SER A 3 -31.40 -27.88 -33.45
C SER A 3 -30.93 -26.55 -32.83
N ILE A 4 -31.74 -25.90 -32.01
CA ILE A 4 -31.37 -24.61 -31.39
C ILE A 4 -30.37 -24.82 -30.26
N PHE A 5 -30.57 -25.84 -29.42
CA PHE A 5 -29.66 -26.16 -28.32
C PHE A 5 -28.28 -26.59 -28.83
N GLN A 6 -28.24 -27.37 -29.92
CA GLN A 6 -27.00 -27.80 -30.56
C GLN A 6 -26.27 -26.63 -31.23
N LYS A 7 -27.00 -25.68 -31.84
CA LYS A 7 -26.42 -24.44 -32.39
C LYS A 7 -25.90 -23.49 -31.31
N ILE A 8 -26.56 -23.41 -30.15
CA ILE A 8 -26.10 -22.61 -29.00
C ILE A 8 -24.84 -23.23 -28.38
N ILE A 9 -24.80 -24.56 -28.21
CA ILE A 9 -23.61 -25.26 -27.71
C ILE A 9 -22.44 -25.10 -28.68
N VAL A 10 -22.66 -25.28 -29.99
CA VAL A 10 -21.61 -25.08 -31.00
C VAL A 10 -21.17 -23.62 -31.06
N GLY A 11 -22.08 -22.66 -30.89
CA GLY A 11 -21.76 -21.23 -30.80
C GLY A 11 -20.96 -20.84 -29.55
N LEU A 12 -21.21 -21.49 -28.40
CA LEU A 12 -20.46 -21.28 -27.16
C LEU A 12 -19.08 -21.95 -27.18
N VAL A 13 -18.94 -23.10 -27.85
CA VAL A 13 -17.66 -23.83 -27.99
C VAL A 13 -16.73 -23.17 -29.04
N LEU A 14 -17.31 -22.41 -29.99
CA LEU A 14 -16.56 -21.67 -31.03
C LEU A 14 -16.25 -20.21 -30.66
N LEU A 15 -16.56 -19.76 -29.44
CA LEU A 15 -16.06 -18.47 -28.98
C LEU A 15 -14.53 -18.54 -28.91
N PRO A 16 -13.81 -17.65 -29.61
CA PRO A 16 -12.36 -17.66 -29.58
C PRO A 16 -11.89 -17.37 -28.15
N PHE A 17 -11.23 -18.35 -27.53
CA PHE A 17 -10.59 -18.20 -26.21
C PHE A 17 -9.63 -17.00 -26.14
N THR A 18 -9.17 -16.50 -27.28
CA THR A 18 -8.30 -15.33 -27.38
C THR A 18 -8.99 -14.01 -27.03
N ALA A 19 -10.33 -13.94 -27.04
CA ALA A 19 -11.07 -12.73 -26.65
C ALA A 19 -11.20 -12.56 -25.12
N LEU A 20 -10.71 -13.51 -24.31
CA LEU A 20 -10.70 -13.45 -22.84
C LEU A 20 -9.38 -12.90 -22.27
N ALA A 21 -8.40 -12.59 -23.12
CA ALA A 21 -7.03 -12.32 -22.67
C ALA A 21 -6.83 -10.97 -21.97
N ASP A 22 -7.81 -10.06 -22.01
CA ASP A 22 -7.69 -8.71 -21.44
C ASP A 22 -8.84 -8.35 -20.47
N TRP A 23 -9.45 -9.38 -19.85
CA TRP A 23 -10.35 -9.14 -18.73
C TRP A 23 -9.51 -9.00 -17.46
N GLY A 24 -9.30 -7.76 -17.01
CA GLY A 24 -8.62 -7.41 -15.75
C GLY A 24 -9.33 -7.86 -14.46
N LEU A 25 -10.17 -8.89 -14.54
CA LEU A 25 -10.90 -9.49 -13.41
C LEU A 25 -10.11 -10.61 -12.73
N ASN A 26 -9.02 -11.07 -13.35
CA ASN A 26 -8.16 -12.12 -12.79
C ASN A 26 -7.03 -11.50 -11.96
N LEU A 27 -6.41 -12.31 -11.10
CA LEU A 27 -5.11 -11.97 -10.52
C LEU A 27 -4.09 -11.71 -11.63
N THR A 28 -3.18 -10.78 -11.40
CA THR A 28 -2.09 -10.54 -12.33
C THR A 28 -0.97 -11.54 -12.10
N ARG A 29 -0.23 -11.90 -13.16
CA ARG A 29 1.08 -12.52 -12.99
C ARG A 29 2.05 -11.44 -12.50
N GLY A 30 2.70 -11.69 -11.37
CA GLY A 30 3.65 -10.74 -10.81
C GLY A 30 5.05 -10.85 -11.39
N ALA A 31 5.98 -10.18 -10.73
CA ALA A 31 7.38 -10.01 -11.12
C ALA A 31 8.34 -10.93 -10.35
N THR A 32 7.81 -11.88 -9.58
CA THR A 32 8.58 -12.82 -8.76
C THR A 32 8.17 -14.26 -9.07
N THR A 33 9.08 -15.20 -8.87
CA THR A 33 8.78 -16.64 -8.98
C THR A 33 7.61 -17.04 -8.06
N ILE A 34 7.59 -16.52 -6.83
CA ILE A 34 6.53 -16.76 -5.85
C ILE A 34 5.17 -16.29 -6.37
N SER A 35 5.10 -15.07 -6.93
CA SER A 35 3.85 -14.55 -7.49
C SER A 35 3.32 -15.42 -8.63
N ASN A 36 4.21 -15.91 -9.50
CA ASN A 36 3.83 -16.81 -10.58
C ASN A 36 3.32 -18.17 -10.07
N GLU A 37 3.97 -18.76 -9.06
CA GLU A 37 3.52 -20.01 -8.42
C GLU A 37 2.15 -19.83 -7.73
N ILE A 38 1.91 -18.69 -7.08
CA ILE A 38 0.61 -18.34 -6.50
C ILE A 38 -0.46 -18.21 -7.58
N TYR A 39 -0.14 -17.53 -8.69
CA TYR A 39 -1.06 -17.40 -9.83
C TYR A 39 -1.45 -18.77 -10.40
N ASP A 40 -0.48 -19.65 -10.62
CA ASP A 40 -0.74 -20.97 -11.19
C ASP A 40 -1.60 -21.84 -10.24
N LEU A 41 -1.36 -21.78 -8.92
CA LEU A 41 -2.22 -22.42 -7.92
C LEU A 41 -3.62 -21.82 -7.86
N HIS A 42 -3.73 -20.49 -7.97
CA HIS A 42 -5.02 -19.83 -8.05
C HIS A 42 -5.81 -20.34 -9.25
N MET A 43 -5.19 -20.40 -10.43
CA MET A 43 -5.84 -20.86 -11.65
C MET A 43 -6.25 -22.33 -11.57
N LEU A 44 -5.41 -23.19 -10.99
CA LEU A 44 -5.76 -24.59 -10.74
C LEU A 44 -7.02 -24.70 -9.84
N SER A 45 -7.03 -23.97 -8.72
CA SER A 45 -8.16 -23.93 -7.80
C SER A 45 -9.43 -23.40 -8.47
N LEU A 46 -9.31 -22.30 -9.24
CA LEU A 46 -10.41 -21.70 -9.97
C LEU A 46 -11.05 -22.67 -10.96
N TRP A 47 -10.25 -23.43 -11.71
CA TRP A 47 -10.75 -24.45 -12.63
C TRP A 47 -11.47 -25.58 -11.92
N ILE A 48 -10.91 -26.08 -10.80
CA ILE A 48 -11.55 -27.11 -9.99
C ILE A 48 -12.92 -26.64 -9.48
N VAL A 49 -13.00 -25.47 -8.86
CA VAL A 49 -14.26 -24.90 -8.35
C VAL A 49 -15.25 -24.65 -9.47
N THR A 50 -14.78 -24.19 -10.64
CA THR A 50 -15.65 -23.98 -11.82
C THR A 50 -16.27 -25.29 -12.30
N ILE A 51 -15.48 -26.36 -12.43
CA ILE A 51 -15.97 -27.67 -12.86
C ILE A 51 -16.97 -28.23 -11.84
N ILE A 52 -16.67 -28.14 -10.53
CA ILE A 52 -17.59 -28.53 -9.46
C ILE A 52 -18.90 -27.74 -9.59
N GLY A 53 -18.81 -26.42 -9.78
CA GLY A 53 -19.97 -25.55 -9.99
C GLY A 53 -20.82 -26.01 -11.17
N ILE A 54 -20.23 -26.26 -12.33
CA ILE A 54 -20.93 -26.77 -13.52
C ILE A 54 -21.64 -28.09 -13.23
N VAL A 55 -20.99 -29.03 -12.52
CA VAL A 55 -21.58 -30.32 -12.18
C VAL A 55 -22.75 -30.16 -11.21
N VAL A 56 -22.57 -29.40 -10.13
CA VAL A 56 -23.60 -29.18 -9.10
C VAL A 56 -24.79 -28.45 -9.70
N PHE A 57 -24.57 -27.30 -10.35
CA PHE A 57 -25.64 -26.55 -11.00
C PHE A 57 -26.30 -27.36 -12.12
N GLY A 58 -25.53 -28.13 -12.89
CA GLY A 58 -26.05 -29.02 -13.92
C GLY A 58 -27.03 -30.06 -13.35
N ILE A 59 -26.64 -30.75 -12.27
CA ILE A 59 -27.51 -31.72 -11.57
C ILE A 59 -28.73 -31.03 -10.98
N MET A 60 -28.57 -29.85 -10.35
CA MET A 60 -29.68 -29.07 -9.79
C MET A 60 -30.69 -28.67 -10.88
N PHE A 61 -30.22 -28.07 -11.98
CA PHE A 61 -31.09 -27.69 -13.09
C PHE A 61 -31.77 -28.91 -13.71
N TRP A 62 -31.01 -29.99 -13.92
CA TRP A 62 -31.60 -31.25 -14.40
C TRP A 62 -32.70 -31.74 -13.46
N SER A 63 -32.47 -31.74 -12.14
CA SER A 63 -33.47 -32.14 -11.16
C SER A 63 -34.72 -31.26 -11.22
N ILE A 64 -34.56 -29.93 -11.25
CA ILE A 64 -35.65 -28.95 -11.36
C ILE A 64 -36.50 -29.20 -12.62
N PHE A 65 -35.86 -29.47 -13.78
CA PHE A 65 -36.59 -29.66 -15.04
C PHE A 65 -37.15 -31.06 -15.22
N HIS A 66 -36.46 -32.08 -14.72
CA HIS A 66 -36.83 -33.48 -14.89
C HIS A 66 -37.90 -33.90 -13.88
N HIS A 67 -37.70 -33.60 -12.59
CA HIS A 67 -38.58 -34.05 -11.50
C HIS A 67 -39.71 -33.06 -11.16
N ARG A 68 -39.99 -32.09 -12.04
CA ARG A 68 -41.03 -31.08 -11.81
C ARG A 68 -42.41 -31.71 -11.71
N LYS A 69 -43.19 -31.35 -10.68
CA LYS A 69 -44.58 -31.83 -10.46
C LYS A 69 -45.48 -31.67 -11.70
N SER A 70 -45.33 -30.59 -12.47
CA SER A 70 -46.14 -30.36 -13.67
C SER A 70 -45.89 -31.36 -14.81
N LYS A 71 -44.83 -32.18 -14.74
CA LYS A 71 -44.60 -33.31 -15.65
C LYS A 71 -45.24 -34.62 -15.16
N GLY A 72 -45.97 -34.61 -14.04
CA GLY A 72 -46.62 -35.80 -13.50
C GLY A 72 -45.66 -36.81 -12.85
N VAL A 73 -44.44 -36.39 -12.51
CA VAL A 73 -43.44 -37.26 -11.88
C VAL A 73 -43.90 -37.68 -10.49
N LYS A 74 -43.86 -38.99 -10.20
CA LYS A 74 -44.09 -39.55 -8.87
C LYS A 74 -42.74 -39.63 -8.13
N PRO A 75 -42.64 -39.17 -6.88
CA PRO A 75 -41.40 -39.21 -6.13
C PRO A 75 -40.98 -40.66 -5.86
N ALA A 76 -39.67 -40.91 -5.91
CA ALA A 76 -39.11 -42.18 -5.48
C ALA A 76 -39.16 -42.31 -3.94
N THR A 77 -39.09 -43.54 -3.43
CA THR A 77 -39.25 -43.85 -1.99
C THR A 77 -37.96 -44.26 -1.28
N PHE A 78 -36.81 -44.27 -1.98
CA PHE A 78 -35.53 -44.57 -1.34
C PHE A 78 -35.12 -43.41 -0.42
N SER A 79 -34.41 -43.73 0.67
CA SER A 79 -33.96 -42.75 1.66
C SER A 79 -32.46 -42.50 1.65
N HIS A 80 -31.64 -43.44 1.17
CA HIS A 80 -30.18 -43.34 1.15
C HIS A 80 -29.56 -44.26 0.11
N SER A 81 -28.27 -44.06 -0.13
CA SER A 81 -27.42 -44.98 -0.91
C SER A 81 -26.00 -44.91 -0.37
N THR A 82 -25.58 -45.92 0.38
CA THR A 82 -24.23 -45.99 0.95
C THR A 82 -23.14 -45.91 -0.14
N THR A 83 -23.38 -46.48 -1.32
CA THR A 83 -22.44 -46.40 -2.44
C THR A 83 -22.25 -44.96 -2.92
N VAL A 84 -23.32 -44.20 -3.11
CA VAL A 84 -23.23 -42.78 -3.50
C VAL A 84 -22.58 -41.96 -2.39
N GLU A 85 -22.90 -42.28 -1.13
CA GLU A 85 -22.32 -41.62 0.04
C GLU A 85 -20.79 -41.79 0.12
N VAL A 86 -20.30 -42.99 -0.15
CA VAL A 86 -18.86 -43.25 -0.18
C VAL A 86 -18.19 -42.48 -1.33
N ILE A 87 -18.79 -42.49 -2.52
CA ILE A 87 -18.23 -41.81 -3.71
C ILE A 87 -18.13 -40.31 -3.48
N TRP A 88 -19.20 -39.66 -3.02
CA TRP A 88 -19.20 -38.21 -2.80
C TRP A 88 -18.37 -37.77 -1.59
N THR A 89 -17.85 -38.72 -0.79
CA THR A 89 -16.98 -38.42 0.36
C THR A 89 -15.53 -38.52 -0.06
N ILE A 90 -15.19 -39.59 -0.80
CA ILE A 90 -13.83 -39.83 -1.30
C ILE A 90 -13.42 -38.78 -2.35
N ILE A 91 -14.32 -38.41 -3.27
CA ILE A 91 -13.99 -37.44 -4.33
C ILE A 91 -13.58 -36.07 -3.76
N PRO A 92 -14.38 -35.40 -2.89
CA PRO A 92 -13.96 -34.14 -2.28
C PRO A 92 -12.69 -34.26 -1.45
N LEU A 93 -12.51 -35.36 -0.72
CA LEU A 93 -11.28 -35.61 0.05
C LEU A 93 -10.05 -35.63 -0.87
N ALA A 94 -10.11 -36.36 -1.99
CA ALA A 94 -9.02 -36.41 -2.96
C ALA A 94 -8.74 -35.04 -3.60
N ILE A 95 -9.79 -34.28 -3.92
CA ILE A 95 -9.66 -32.91 -4.45
C ILE A 95 -8.92 -32.01 -3.44
N ILE A 96 -9.32 -32.02 -2.18
CA ILE A 96 -8.67 -31.21 -1.13
C ILE A 96 -7.20 -31.59 -0.99
N ILE A 97 -6.87 -32.89 -0.95
CA ILE A 97 -5.48 -33.35 -0.85
C ILE A 97 -4.66 -32.83 -2.05
N SER A 98 -5.21 -32.90 -3.26
CA SER A 98 -4.52 -32.45 -4.48
C SER A 98 -4.20 -30.95 -4.48
N LEU A 99 -5.03 -30.13 -3.81
CA LEU A 99 -4.81 -28.69 -3.66
C LEU A 99 -3.88 -28.38 -2.47
N ALA A 100 -4.02 -29.11 -1.37
CA ALA A 100 -3.31 -28.85 -0.13
C ALA A 100 -1.80 -29.10 -0.25
N VAL A 101 -1.38 -30.21 -0.87
CA VAL A 101 0.05 -30.57 -0.97
C VAL A 101 0.91 -29.50 -1.67
N PRO A 102 0.57 -29.03 -2.89
CA PRO A 102 1.37 -28.00 -3.53
C PRO A 102 1.23 -26.63 -2.84
N ALA A 103 0.06 -26.31 -2.28
CA ALA A 103 -0.13 -25.08 -1.50
C ALA A 103 0.75 -25.04 -0.24
N THR A 104 0.81 -26.14 0.52
CA THR A 104 1.70 -26.24 1.69
C THR A 104 3.17 -26.16 1.30
N SER A 105 3.56 -26.79 0.20
CA SER A 105 4.94 -26.72 -0.30
C SER A 105 5.34 -25.28 -0.65
N LEU A 106 4.44 -24.55 -1.32
CA LEU A 106 4.65 -23.13 -1.61
C LEU A 106 4.68 -22.27 -0.34
N LEU A 107 3.79 -22.52 0.62
CA LEU A 107 3.79 -21.81 1.90
C LEU A 107 5.13 -21.98 2.63
N ILE A 108 5.69 -23.19 2.67
CA ILE A 108 7.02 -23.43 3.29
C ILE A 108 8.09 -22.60 2.57
N LYS A 109 8.12 -22.61 1.24
CA LYS A 109 9.05 -21.81 0.43
C LYS A 109 8.91 -20.29 0.68
N MET A 110 7.68 -19.80 0.82
CA MET A 110 7.41 -18.38 1.12
C MET A 110 7.89 -17.95 2.50
N HIS A 111 7.97 -18.87 3.47
CA HIS A 111 8.43 -18.57 4.84
C HIS A 111 9.95 -18.74 5.02
N ASP A 112 10.66 -19.25 4.01
CA ASP A 112 12.13 -19.35 4.06
C ASP A 112 12.79 -18.00 3.73
N THR A 113 12.97 -17.17 4.76
CA THR A 113 13.61 -15.85 4.68
C THR A 113 15.13 -15.89 4.88
N SER A 114 15.74 -17.08 4.96
CA SER A 114 17.19 -17.25 5.13
C SER A 114 17.98 -16.78 3.90
N GLU A 115 19.29 -16.55 4.07
CA GLU A 115 20.23 -16.21 2.97
C GLU A 115 19.80 -15.00 2.11
N ALA A 116 19.15 -14.01 2.73
CA ALA A 116 18.84 -12.74 2.07
C ALA A 116 20.11 -11.88 1.92
N GLN A 117 20.26 -11.25 0.76
CA GLN A 117 21.42 -10.40 0.43
C GLN A 117 21.22 -8.95 0.83
N ILE A 118 19.96 -8.51 0.95
CA ILE A 118 19.58 -7.16 1.37
C ILE A 118 18.43 -7.29 2.36
N THR A 119 18.50 -6.57 3.48
CA THR A 119 17.37 -6.42 4.41
C THR A 119 16.80 -5.02 4.38
N LEU A 120 15.54 -4.90 3.95
CA LEU A 120 14.73 -3.69 4.01
C LEU A 120 13.74 -3.82 5.16
N LYS A 121 13.62 -2.81 6.02
CA LYS A 121 12.57 -2.73 7.03
C LYS A 121 11.54 -1.67 6.63
N ALA A 122 10.32 -2.11 6.35
CA ALA A 122 9.16 -1.26 6.14
C ALA A 122 8.42 -1.03 7.47
N THR A 123 8.28 0.24 7.87
CA THR A 123 7.56 0.66 9.07
C THR A 123 6.35 1.51 8.68
N GLY A 124 5.14 1.07 9.04
CA GLY A 124 3.90 1.81 8.77
C GLY A 124 3.65 2.94 9.79
N TYR A 125 3.19 4.08 9.27
CA TYR A 125 2.70 5.24 10.02
C TYR A 125 1.39 5.73 9.40
N GLN A 126 0.53 6.42 10.14
CA GLN A 126 -0.65 7.12 9.62
C GLN A 126 -0.22 8.45 8.95
N TRP A 127 -0.24 8.59 7.61
CA TRP A 127 -0.47 7.59 6.55
C TRP A 127 0.69 7.66 5.55
N LYS A 128 1.75 6.90 5.81
CA LYS A 128 2.97 6.81 5.01
C LYS A 128 3.82 5.62 5.44
N TRP A 129 4.87 5.35 4.68
CA TRP A 129 5.82 4.28 4.97
C TRP A 129 7.20 4.86 5.24
N LYS A 130 7.87 4.33 6.27
CA LYS A 130 9.31 4.51 6.48
C LYS A 130 10.03 3.24 6.05
N TYR A 131 11.16 3.39 5.38
CA TYR A 131 12.00 2.32 4.90
C TYR A 131 13.41 2.47 5.43
N ASP A 132 13.86 1.51 6.23
CA ASP A 132 15.24 1.43 6.69
C ASP A 132 15.98 0.34 5.88
N TYR A 133 16.97 0.71 5.09
CA TYR A 133 17.91 -0.21 4.44
C TYR A 133 19.00 -0.55 5.46
N LEU A 134 18.83 -1.68 6.15
CA LEU A 134 19.57 -1.97 7.39
C LEU A 134 21.08 -2.11 7.16
N ASP A 135 21.46 -2.66 6.00
CA ASP A 135 22.86 -2.88 5.65
C ASP A 135 23.55 -1.60 5.14
N GLU A 136 22.77 -0.58 4.75
CA GLU A 136 23.26 0.64 4.08
C GLU A 136 23.22 1.90 4.96
N ASP A 137 22.63 1.83 6.15
CA ASP A 137 22.35 2.99 7.03
C ASP A 137 21.60 4.12 6.30
N LEU A 138 20.62 3.72 5.48
CA LEU A 138 19.79 4.62 4.68
C LEU A 138 18.33 4.52 5.14
N THR A 139 17.73 5.68 5.42
CA THR A 139 16.33 5.82 5.80
C THR A 139 15.58 6.65 4.76
N ILE A 140 14.43 6.17 4.32
CA ILE A 140 13.53 6.88 3.40
C ILE A 140 12.13 6.96 4.01
N TYR A 141 11.54 8.14 4.01
CA TYR A 141 10.12 8.34 4.27
C TYR A 141 9.40 8.53 2.94
N SER A 142 8.29 7.82 2.75
CA SER A 142 7.54 7.73 1.51
C SER A 142 6.07 8.01 1.80
N ALA A 143 5.60 9.17 1.37
CA ALA A 143 4.22 9.62 1.49
C ALA A 143 3.57 9.72 0.10
N LEU A 144 2.27 9.95 0.08
CA LEU A 144 1.53 10.19 -1.16
C LEU A 144 2.15 11.35 -1.96
N ASP A 145 2.20 11.20 -3.28
CA ASP A 145 2.70 12.27 -4.15
C ASP A 145 1.85 13.56 -4.03
N GLU A 146 2.48 14.71 -4.26
CA GLU A 146 1.86 16.03 -4.09
C GLU A 146 0.62 16.21 -4.97
N LYS A 147 0.65 15.76 -6.22
CA LYS A 147 -0.47 15.95 -7.16
C LYS A 147 -1.70 15.18 -6.70
N SER A 148 -1.51 13.93 -6.26
CA SER A 148 -2.60 13.15 -5.65
C SER A 148 -3.09 13.78 -4.34
N SER A 149 -2.19 14.27 -3.49
CA SER A 149 -2.54 14.92 -2.23
C SER A 149 -3.42 16.16 -2.46
N GLU A 150 -3.05 17.03 -3.41
CA GLU A 150 -3.83 18.21 -3.79
C GLU A 150 -5.16 17.85 -4.44
N ALA A 151 -5.16 16.93 -5.41
CA ALA A 151 -6.36 16.53 -6.12
C ALA A 151 -7.39 15.87 -5.19
N SER A 152 -6.93 15.19 -4.14
CA SER A 152 -7.80 14.57 -3.13
C SER A 152 -8.49 15.55 -2.18
N GLN A 153 -8.06 16.81 -2.14
CA GLN A 153 -8.71 17.79 -1.28
C GLN A 153 -10.13 18.07 -1.76
N ARG A 154 -11.03 18.23 -0.78
CA ARG A 154 -12.41 18.61 -1.06
C ARG A 154 -12.43 19.98 -1.74
N ASP A 155 -13.18 20.09 -2.83
CA ASP A 155 -13.33 21.32 -3.61
C ASP A 155 -11.98 21.85 -4.16
N SER A 156 -11.01 20.97 -4.42
CA SER A 156 -9.69 21.32 -5.01
C SER A 156 -9.78 21.95 -6.40
N GLY A 157 -10.87 21.70 -7.14
CA GLY A 157 -11.02 22.09 -8.53
C GLY A 157 -10.19 21.25 -9.51
N ILE A 158 -9.47 20.24 -9.02
CA ILE A 158 -8.65 19.34 -9.84
C ILE A 158 -9.47 18.08 -10.14
N ASN A 159 -9.50 17.67 -11.41
CA ASN A 159 -10.14 16.41 -11.82
C ASN A 159 -9.22 15.23 -11.52
N PRO A 160 -9.58 14.29 -10.60
CA PRO A 160 -8.70 13.17 -10.26
C PRO A 160 -8.42 12.23 -11.44
N MET A 161 -9.27 12.22 -12.48
CA MET A 161 -9.05 11.40 -13.67
C MET A 161 -7.93 11.92 -14.58
N GLU A 162 -7.48 13.17 -14.39
CA GLU A 162 -6.38 13.79 -15.13
C GLU A 162 -5.04 13.67 -14.39
N VAL A 163 -5.05 13.12 -13.18
CA VAL A 163 -3.84 12.88 -12.39
C VAL A 163 -3.31 11.48 -12.69
N ASP A 164 -2.15 11.41 -13.34
CA ASP A 164 -1.47 10.14 -13.62
C ASP A 164 -1.23 9.35 -12.32
N ASN A 165 -1.59 8.06 -12.34
CA ASN A 165 -1.46 7.15 -11.19
C ASN A 165 -2.03 7.73 -9.89
N TYR A 166 -3.14 8.47 -9.97
CA TYR A 166 -3.82 9.05 -8.80
C TYR A 166 -3.94 8.05 -7.63
N LEU A 167 -3.45 8.44 -6.44
CA LEU A 167 -3.39 7.63 -5.22
C LEU A 167 -2.45 6.41 -5.25
N LEU A 168 -1.61 6.28 -6.29
CA LEU A 168 -0.72 5.15 -6.48
C LEU A 168 0.76 5.55 -6.58
N ASP A 169 1.07 6.84 -6.73
CA ASP A 169 2.44 7.37 -6.70
C ASP A 169 2.81 7.95 -5.32
N VAL A 170 4.11 8.07 -5.08
CA VAL A 170 4.70 8.57 -3.84
C VAL A 170 5.71 9.67 -4.13
N ASP A 171 5.99 10.50 -3.12
CA ASP A 171 7.05 11.51 -3.18
C ASP A 171 8.45 10.90 -3.30
N ASN A 172 8.72 9.83 -2.56
CA ASN A 172 9.97 9.11 -2.52
C ASN A 172 9.71 7.61 -2.72
N LEU A 173 10.04 7.09 -3.90
CA LEU A 173 9.97 5.65 -4.16
C LEU A 173 11.16 4.93 -3.56
N ILE A 174 11.00 3.63 -3.28
CA ILE A 174 12.13 2.77 -2.88
C ILE A 174 12.71 2.05 -4.08
N VAL A 175 14.03 1.88 -4.08
CA VAL A 175 14.75 1.15 -5.13
C VAL A 175 15.25 -0.19 -4.57
N LEU A 176 15.03 -1.26 -5.33
CA LEU A 176 15.48 -2.61 -4.99
C LEU A 176 16.20 -3.24 -6.21
N PRO A 177 17.25 -4.05 -6.02
CA PRO A 177 17.90 -4.71 -7.14
C PRO A 177 17.11 -5.92 -7.64
N ILE A 178 17.14 -6.15 -8.95
CA ILE A 178 16.63 -7.38 -9.56
C ILE A 178 17.55 -8.58 -9.24
N ASN A 179 17.02 -9.79 -9.42
CA ASN A 179 17.75 -11.07 -9.28
C ASN A 179 18.48 -11.23 -7.94
N THR A 180 17.96 -10.57 -6.90
CA THR A 180 18.54 -10.49 -5.56
C THR A 180 17.49 -10.88 -4.54
N LYS A 181 17.83 -11.77 -3.60
CA LYS A 181 16.89 -12.15 -2.51
C LYS A 181 16.86 -11.04 -1.47
N ILE A 182 15.76 -10.30 -1.45
CA ILE A 182 15.53 -9.18 -0.54
C ILE A 182 14.62 -9.66 0.58
N ARG A 183 15.07 -9.56 1.83
CA ARG A 183 14.21 -9.76 3.01
C ARG A 183 13.54 -8.44 3.37
N ILE A 184 12.23 -8.47 3.50
CA ILE A 184 11.41 -7.33 3.88
C ILE A 184 10.86 -7.59 5.28
N LEU A 185 11.35 -6.85 6.25
CA LEU A 185 10.84 -6.81 7.61
C LEU A 185 9.71 -5.79 7.68
N THR A 186 8.56 -6.16 8.25
CA THR A 186 7.38 -5.31 8.29
C THR A 186 6.91 -5.11 9.73
N THR A 187 6.74 -3.86 10.16
CA THR A 187 6.25 -3.46 11.50
C THR A 187 5.50 -2.12 11.39
N ALA A 188 4.84 -1.66 12.44
CA ALA A 188 4.26 -0.33 12.49
C ALA A 188 4.61 0.42 13.78
N ASN A 189 4.45 1.74 13.77
CA ASN A 189 4.73 2.60 14.91
C ASN A 189 3.47 3.18 15.58
N ASP A 190 2.29 2.97 14.99
CA ASP A 190 1.02 3.47 15.51
C ASP A 190 -0.09 2.39 15.56
N VAL A 191 -0.78 2.15 14.45
CA VAL A 191 -1.85 1.16 14.29
C VAL A 191 -1.40 0.04 13.35
N ILE A 192 -2.26 -0.96 13.14
CA ILE A 192 -1.96 -2.01 12.17
C ILE A 192 -2.11 -1.45 10.76
N HIS A 193 -1.12 -1.75 9.90
CA HIS A 193 -1.17 -1.55 8.45
C HIS A 193 -0.89 -2.89 7.75
N ALA A 194 -0.87 -2.93 6.43
CA ALA A 194 -0.30 -4.08 5.71
C ALA A 194 0.44 -3.62 4.47
N TRP A 195 1.68 -4.07 4.34
CA TRP A 195 2.52 -3.77 3.20
C TRP A 195 2.19 -4.76 2.07
N TRP A 196 1.67 -4.25 0.95
CA TRP A 196 1.25 -5.08 -0.17
C TRP A 196 1.62 -4.46 -1.51
N VAL A 197 2.55 -5.11 -2.21
CA VAL A 197 2.86 -4.88 -3.62
C VAL A 197 2.39 -6.12 -4.39
N PRO A 198 1.24 -6.08 -5.09
CA PRO A 198 0.65 -7.27 -5.72
C PRO A 198 1.62 -8.04 -6.63
N ALA A 199 2.47 -7.31 -7.38
CA ALA A 199 3.47 -7.91 -8.26
C ALA A 199 4.51 -8.77 -7.52
N LEU A 200 4.69 -8.61 -6.20
CA LEU A 200 5.59 -9.45 -5.41
C LEU A 200 4.93 -10.75 -4.94
N GLY A 201 3.60 -10.84 -5.02
CA GLY A 201 2.83 -12.06 -4.76
C GLY A 201 2.37 -12.26 -3.32
N TRP A 202 2.76 -11.41 -2.37
CA TRP A 202 2.33 -11.54 -0.98
C TRP A 202 2.02 -10.18 -0.36
N LYS A 203 1.19 -10.21 0.68
CA LYS A 203 0.95 -9.10 1.60
C LYS A 203 1.39 -9.51 2.99
N ARG A 204 1.85 -8.56 3.81
CA ARG A 204 2.11 -8.82 5.22
C ARG A 204 1.71 -7.66 6.09
N ASP A 205 1.05 -7.98 7.19
CA ASP A 205 0.58 -7.00 8.15
C ASP A 205 1.77 -6.40 8.91
N ALA A 206 1.68 -5.10 9.13
CA ALA A 206 2.62 -4.27 9.85
C ALA A 206 2.02 -4.01 11.24
N ILE A 207 2.50 -4.73 12.25
CA ILE A 207 1.85 -4.77 13.57
C ILE A 207 2.73 -4.04 14.59
N PRO A 208 2.22 -3.04 15.32
CA PRO A 208 3.00 -2.39 16.36
C PRO A 208 3.50 -3.37 17.42
N GLY A 209 4.81 -3.33 17.72
CA GLY A 209 5.44 -4.22 18.70
C GLY A 209 5.79 -5.62 18.19
N PHE A 210 5.58 -5.92 16.91
CA PHE A 210 5.95 -7.19 16.29
C PHE A 210 6.61 -6.98 14.93
N ILE A 211 7.64 -7.77 14.61
CA ILE A 211 8.30 -7.74 13.31
C ILE A 211 7.92 -9.01 12.55
N ASN A 212 7.19 -8.84 11.45
CA ASN A 212 6.99 -9.90 10.46
C ASN A 212 8.11 -9.87 9.43
N ASP A 213 8.42 -11.02 8.82
CA ASP A 213 9.36 -11.11 7.71
C ASP A 213 8.78 -11.85 6.49
N ASN A 214 9.22 -11.41 5.33
CA ASN A 214 8.95 -12.01 4.03
C ASN A 214 10.14 -11.76 3.11
N TRP A 215 10.14 -12.36 1.93
CA TRP A 215 11.18 -12.13 0.95
C TRP A 215 10.63 -12.00 -0.47
N ALA A 216 11.40 -11.36 -1.35
CA ALA A 216 11.13 -11.30 -2.77
C ALA A 216 12.43 -11.39 -3.58
N VAL A 217 12.35 -12.00 -4.76
CA VAL A 217 13.35 -11.92 -5.82
C VAL A 217 12.64 -11.36 -7.04
N ILE A 218 12.95 -10.10 -7.40
CA ILE A 218 12.31 -9.42 -8.53
C ILE A 218 13.08 -9.77 -9.80
N GLU A 219 12.41 -10.34 -10.80
CA GLU A 219 13.06 -10.91 -11.98
C GLU A 219 13.32 -9.89 -13.10
N LYS A 220 12.54 -8.80 -13.13
CA LYS A 220 12.56 -7.83 -14.23
C LYS A 220 12.68 -6.39 -13.70
N PRO A 221 13.43 -5.51 -14.38
CA PRO A 221 13.38 -4.09 -14.09
C PRO A 221 11.97 -3.53 -14.31
N GLY A 222 11.58 -2.53 -13.52
CA GLY A 222 10.27 -1.90 -13.64
C GLY A 222 9.86 -1.11 -12.43
N ILE A 223 8.67 -0.51 -12.50
CA ILE A 223 8.01 0.16 -11.38
C ILE A 223 6.83 -0.70 -10.95
N TYR A 224 6.81 -1.09 -9.68
CA TYR A 224 5.80 -1.93 -9.06
C TYR A 224 5.09 -1.14 -7.96
N ARG A 225 3.78 -0.99 -8.12
CA ARG A 225 2.95 -0.23 -7.19
C ARG A 225 2.21 -1.14 -6.24
N GLY A 226 2.01 -0.65 -5.03
CA GLY A 226 1.31 -1.30 -3.94
C GLY A 226 0.51 -0.31 -3.13
N GLN A 227 -0.29 -0.82 -2.21
CA GLN A 227 -1.12 -0.01 -1.31
C GLN A 227 -1.15 -0.65 0.08
N CYS A 228 -1.56 0.14 1.08
CA CYS A 228 -1.89 -0.42 2.38
C CYS A 228 -3.10 -1.35 2.26
N ALA A 229 -2.98 -2.57 2.78
CA ALA A 229 -4.02 -3.61 2.68
C ALA A 229 -4.69 -3.97 4.01
N GLU A 230 -4.59 -3.08 5.02
CA GLU A 230 -5.26 -3.21 6.32
C GLU A 230 -5.80 -1.85 6.77
N ILE A 231 -7.06 -1.80 7.22
CA ILE A 231 -7.76 -0.54 7.50
C ILE A 231 -7.09 0.21 8.66
N CYS A 232 -6.40 1.31 8.34
CA CYS A 232 -5.56 2.05 9.29
C CYS A 232 -6.06 3.48 9.58
N GLY A 233 -7.32 3.78 9.28
CA GLY A 233 -7.97 5.07 9.57
C GLY A 233 -8.32 5.89 8.32
N LYS A 234 -8.60 7.18 8.50
CA LYS A 234 -9.13 8.07 7.45
C LYS A 234 -8.26 8.10 6.18
N GLY A 235 -6.95 8.15 6.33
CA GLY A 235 -6.00 8.18 5.22
C GLY A 235 -5.58 6.81 4.69
N HIS A 236 -6.29 5.73 5.02
CA HIS A 236 -5.95 4.36 4.59
C HIS A 236 -5.72 4.24 3.07
N GLY A 237 -6.56 4.89 2.25
CA GLY A 237 -6.41 4.90 0.79
C GLY A 237 -5.33 5.85 0.23
N TYR A 238 -4.56 6.51 1.09
CA TYR A 238 -3.63 7.60 0.75
C TYR A 238 -2.19 7.30 1.15
N MET A 239 -1.83 6.02 1.30
CA MET A 239 -0.46 5.60 1.62
C MET A 239 0.04 4.48 0.68
N PRO A 240 0.22 4.82 -0.61
CA PRO A 240 0.72 3.87 -1.60
C PRO A 240 2.17 3.48 -1.33
N ILE A 241 2.62 2.49 -2.08
CA ILE A 241 3.98 1.94 -2.06
C ILE A 241 4.45 1.93 -3.51
N VAL A 242 5.64 2.44 -3.78
CA VAL A 242 6.26 2.34 -5.11
C VAL A 242 7.65 1.75 -4.98
N VAL A 243 7.85 0.64 -5.68
CA VAL A 243 9.12 -0.08 -5.77
C VAL A 243 9.66 0.04 -7.19
N LYS A 244 10.83 0.66 -7.35
CA LYS A 244 11.57 0.65 -8.61
C LYS A 244 12.62 -0.47 -8.55
N ALA A 245 12.47 -1.47 -9.40
CA ALA A 245 13.45 -2.54 -9.53
C ALA A 245 14.48 -2.21 -10.62
N VAL A 246 15.76 -2.30 -10.29
CA VAL A 246 16.88 -1.93 -11.18
C VAL A 246 18.00 -2.97 -11.15
N PRO A 247 18.93 -2.99 -12.12
CA PRO A 247 20.17 -3.75 -12.01
C PRO A 247 20.98 -3.38 -10.75
N MET A 248 21.77 -4.33 -10.23
CA MET A 248 22.55 -4.14 -8.99
C MET A 248 23.52 -2.95 -9.06
N ASP A 249 24.10 -2.66 -10.22
CA ASP A 249 25.03 -1.54 -10.38
C ASP A 249 24.31 -0.19 -10.25
N GLU A 250 23.11 -0.06 -10.85
CA GLU A 250 22.25 1.12 -10.68
C GLU A 250 21.76 1.27 -9.24
N TYR A 251 21.42 0.15 -8.57
CA TYR A 251 21.04 0.17 -7.16
C TYR A 251 22.16 0.75 -6.28
N LYS A 252 23.40 0.32 -6.49
CA LYS A 252 24.56 0.83 -5.70
C LYS A 252 24.81 2.31 -5.92
N ILE A 253 24.68 2.79 -7.17
CA ILE A 253 24.79 4.22 -7.49
C ILE A 253 23.71 5.00 -6.72
N TRP A 254 22.45 4.55 -6.83
CA TRP A 254 21.33 5.18 -6.15
C TRP A 254 21.51 5.19 -4.62
N VAL A 255 21.98 4.10 -4.01
CA VAL A 255 22.27 4.07 -2.56
C VAL A 255 23.31 5.12 -2.18
N ALA A 256 24.38 5.26 -2.96
CA ALA A 256 25.43 6.25 -2.69
C ALA A 256 24.89 7.69 -2.77
N GLU A 257 24.06 7.99 -3.76
CA GLU A 257 23.40 9.29 -3.91
C GLU A 257 22.46 9.59 -2.73
N MET A 258 21.60 8.64 -2.36
CA MET A 258 20.66 8.81 -1.25
C MET A 258 21.36 8.97 0.10
N LYS A 259 22.48 8.29 0.32
CA LYS A 259 23.29 8.49 1.53
C LYS A 259 23.90 9.88 1.58
N ALA A 260 24.39 10.39 0.45
CA ALA A 260 24.91 11.76 0.37
C ALA A 260 23.82 12.80 0.65
N GLU A 261 22.61 12.61 0.09
CA GLU A 261 21.46 13.49 0.36
C GLU A 261 21.00 13.42 1.82
N GLN A 262 20.92 12.23 2.41
CA GLN A 262 20.57 12.06 3.82
C GLN A 262 21.56 12.81 4.73
N GLU A 263 22.85 12.74 4.42
CA GLU A 263 23.87 13.45 5.19
C GLU A 263 23.79 14.96 4.97
N ALA A 264 23.50 15.43 3.76
CA ALA A 264 23.25 16.84 3.48
C ALA A 264 22.05 17.38 4.27
N LYS A 265 20.96 16.60 4.40
CA LYS A 265 19.76 16.96 5.18
C LYS A 265 20.05 17.10 6.68
N LYS A 266 21.00 16.36 7.23
CA LYS A 266 21.43 16.53 8.64
C LYS A 266 22.21 17.82 8.86
N ASN A 267 22.90 18.30 7.83
CA ASN A 267 23.80 19.46 7.90
C ASN A 267 23.13 20.79 7.52
N THR A 268 21.83 20.96 7.83
CA THR A 268 21.08 22.19 7.50
C THR A 268 21.00 23.20 8.64
N SER A 269 21.48 22.86 9.84
CA SER A 269 21.30 23.68 11.06
C SER A 269 21.89 25.09 10.98
N GLY A 270 22.91 25.30 10.14
CA GLY A 270 23.53 26.61 9.89
C GLY A 270 22.91 27.41 8.75
N MET A 271 21.92 26.87 8.03
CA MET A 271 21.29 27.57 6.90
C MET A 271 20.43 28.72 7.40
N VAL A 272 20.56 29.86 6.74
CA VAL A 272 19.72 31.04 6.94
C VAL A 272 19.00 31.31 5.63
N LEU A 273 17.68 31.31 5.67
CA LEU A 273 16.82 31.57 4.52
C LEU A 273 16.03 32.87 4.72
N THR A 274 15.70 33.53 3.62
CA THR A 274 14.80 34.69 3.59
C THR A 274 13.36 34.26 3.86
N MET A 275 12.50 35.23 4.20
CA MET A 275 11.07 34.98 4.38
C MET A 275 10.44 34.35 3.13
N GLU A 276 10.76 34.86 1.95
CA GLU A 276 10.24 34.34 0.68
C GLU A 276 10.64 32.87 0.48
N GLU A 277 11.92 32.53 0.66
CA GLU A 277 12.41 31.17 0.54
C GLU A 277 11.77 30.22 1.57
N LEU A 278 11.59 30.67 2.82
CA LEU A 278 10.94 29.90 3.87
C LEU A 278 9.46 29.68 3.58
N MET A 279 8.75 30.67 3.04
CA MET A 279 7.35 30.53 2.67
C MET A 279 7.17 29.52 1.53
N THR A 280 7.97 29.63 0.46
CA THR A 280 7.90 28.69 -0.67
C THR A 280 8.26 27.26 -0.25
N LYS A 281 9.35 27.09 0.49
CA LYS A 281 9.76 25.78 0.99
C LYS A 281 8.79 25.22 2.02
N GLY A 282 8.25 26.09 2.88
CA GLY A 282 7.30 25.73 3.91
C GLY A 282 5.96 25.30 3.35
N GLU A 283 5.47 25.96 2.29
CA GLU A 283 4.28 25.53 1.56
C GLU A 283 4.46 24.12 0.98
N THR A 284 5.62 23.86 0.36
CA THR A 284 5.94 22.53 -0.20
C THR A 284 5.93 21.45 0.88
N VAL A 285 6.60 21.70 2.01
CA VAL A 285 6.60 20.76 3.16
C VAL A 285 5.18 20.59 3.72
N TYR A 286 4.41 21.67 3.81
CA TYR A 286 3.04 21.66 4.30
C TYR A 286 2.14 20.77 3.42
N LYS A 287 2.20 20.95 2.11
CA LYS A 287 1.44 20.15 1.13
C LYS A 287 1.77 18.66 1.21
N ALA A 288 3.04 18.34 1.38
CA ALA A 288 3.52 16.97 1.47
C ALA A 288 3.18 16.29 2.81
N GLN A 289 3.27 17.01 3.94
CA GLN A 289 3.25 16.38 5.27
C GLN A 289 2.06 16.76 6.15
N CYS A 290 1.51 17.96 6.00
CA CYS A 290 0.52 18.53 6.93
C CYS A 290 -0.90 18.56 6.33
N LEU A 291 -1.01 18.71 5.00
CA LEU A 291 -2.24 18.99 4.26
C LEU A 291 -3.37 17.99 4.55
N MET A 292 -3.05 16.69 4.61
CA MET A 292 -4.04 15.62 4.79
C MET A 292 -4.86 15.78 6.09
N CYS A 293 -4.25 16.33 7.13
CA CYS A 293 -4.86 16.53 8.44
C CYS A 293 -5.37 17.97 8.62
N HIS A 294 -4.58 18.96 8.19
CA HIS A 294 -4.84 20.38 8.47
C HIS A 294 -5.56 21.14 7.34
N GLN A 295 -5.82 20.50 6.20
CA GLN A 295 -6.49 21.03 5.00
C GLN A 295 -5.76 22.21 4.33
N ALA A 296 -6.03 22.46 3.04
CA ALA A 296 -5.35 23.52 2.28
C ALA A 296 -5.50 24.93 2.87
N ASN A 297 -6.60 25.18 3.59
CA ASN A 297 -6.92 26.44 4.26
C ASN A 297 -6.49 26.50 5.74
N GLY A 298 -5.77 25.48 6.23
CA GLY A 298 -5.33 25.40 7.61
C GLY A 298 -6.44 25.24 8.65
N GLN A 299 -7.69 24.94 8.27
CA GLN A 299 -8.81 24.82 9.20
C GLN A 299 -8.88 23.47 9.93
N GLY A 300 -8.15 22.47 9.44
CA GLY A 300 -8.24 21.10 9.93
C GLY A 300 -9.64 20.51 9.80
N LEU A 301 -9.90 19.41 10.51
CA LEU A 301 -11.21 18.77 10.55
C LEU A 301 -11.79 18.90 11.95
N LYS A 302 -12.85 19.70 12.10
CA LYS A 302 -13.52 19.93 13.38
C LYS A 302 -13.79 18.62 14.13
N GLY A 303 -13.25 18.52 15.35
CA GLY A 303 -13.37 17.34 16.23
C GLY A 303 -12.34 16.24 16.02
N ALA A 304 -11.49 16.33 14.99
CA ALA A 304 -10.43 15.34 14.72
C ALA A 304 -9.03 15.98 14.60
N PHE A 305 -8.89 17.04 13.79
CA PHE A 305 -7.63 17.75 13.57
C PHE A 305 -7.84 19.26 13.81
N PRO A 306 -7.04 19.90 14.68
CA PRO A 306 -7.23 21.30 15.02
C PRO A 306 -6.87 22.23 13.84
N ALA A 307 -7.48 23.41 13.85
CA ALA A 307 -7.09 24.50 12.94
C ALA A 307 -5.69 25.02 13.30
N LEU A 308 -4.91 25.34 12.27
CA LEU A 308 -3.68 26.13 12.34
C LEU A 308 -3.98 27.61 12.05
N ALA A 309 -4.85 27.88 11.08
CA ALA A 309 -5.32 29.22 10.75
C ALA A 309 -6.06 29.86 11.94
N GLY A 310 -5.59 31.04 12.36
CA GLY A 310 -6.11 31.80 13.51
C GLY A 310 -5.86 31.15 14.88
N SER A 311 -5.13 30.04 14.94
CA SER A 311 -4.95 29.29 16.19
C SER A 311 -3.93 29.95 17.12
N PRO A 312 -4.09 29.88 18.45
CA PRO A 312 -3.09 30.39 19.40
C PRO A 312 -1.69 29.80 19.17
N MET A 313 -1.61 28.52 18.76
CA MET A 313 -0.34 27.85 18.47
C MET A 313 0.41 28.54 17.31
N ALA A 314 -0.30 28.95 16.26
CA ALA A 314 0.28 29.57 15.09
C ALA A 314 0.47 31.10 15.25
N THR A 315 -0.38 31.78 16.02
CA THR A 315 -0.39 33.26 16.06
C THR A 315 0.26 33.88 17.29
N GLU A 316 0.25 33.21 18.44
CA GLU A 316 0.83 33.79 19.65
C GLU A 316 2.37 33.72 19.65
N PRO A 317 3.09 34.82 19.91
CA PRO A 317 4.55 34.82 19.97
C PRO A 317 5.10 33.86 21.03
N ALA A 318 4.40 33.73 22.17
CA ALA A 318 4.78 32.84 23.26
C ALA A 318 4.73 31.35 22.87
N GLN A 319 3.90 30.98 21.89
CA GLN A 319 3.76 29.59 21.42
C GLN A 319 4.77 29.22 20.35
N ARG A 320 5.60 30.14 19.86
CA ARG A 320 6.54 29.87 18.75
C ARG A 320 7.44 28.66 19.00
N LEU A 321 8.08 28.57 20.16
CA LEU A 321 8.89 27.39 20.51
C LEU A 321 8.03 26.15 20.72
N GLY A 322 6.83 26.32 21.28
CA GLY A 322 5.83 25.27 21.41
C GLY A 322 5.44 24.67 20.06
N HIS A 323 5.30 25.52 19.04
CA HIS A 323 4.94 25.13 17.69
C HIS A 323 6.03 24.27 17.03
N ILE A 324 7.29 24.71 17.12
CA ILE A 324 8.45 23.94 16.66
C ILE A 324 8.51 22.58 17.39
N LYS A 325 8.37 22.58 18.72
CA LYS A 325 8.38 21.34 19.53
C LYS A 325 7.22 20.41 19.20
N GLN A 326 6.06 20.95 18.87
CA GLN A 326 4.87 20.19 18.48
C GLN A 326 5.11 19.45 17.15
N ILE A 327 5.75 20.10 16.17
CA ILE A 327 6.11 19.46 14.89
C ILE A 327 7.20 18.40 15.11
N LEU A 328 8.23 18.72 15.90
CA LEU A 328 9.32 17.81 16.21
C LEU A 328 8.83 16.51 16.87
N ASN A 329 7.96 16.62 17.87
CA ASN A 329 7.62 15.51 18.76
C ASN A 329 6.24 14.90 18.50
N GLY A 330 5.38 15.56 17.72
CA GLY A 330 3.98 15.18 17.59
C GLY A 330 3.19 15.37 18.89
N LYS A 331 1.89 15.03 18.85
CA LYS A 331 1.02 14.97 20.04
C LYS A 331 -0.26 14.19 19.74
N GLY A 332 -0.61 13.25 20.61
CA GLY A 332 -1.79 12.42 20.41
C GLY A 332 -1.68 11.63 19.11
N ILE A 333 -2.60 11.88 18.16
CA ILE A 333 -2.59 11.25 16.83
C ILE A 333 -1.70 11.97 15.81
N MET A 334 -1.17 13.17 16.12
CA MET A 334 -0.23 13.86 15.25
C MET A 334 1.15 13.18 15.37
N PRO A 335 1.70 12.63 14.27
CA PRO A 335 3.00 11.96 14.30
C PRO A 335 4.14 12.96 14.53
N ALA A 336 5.26 12.45 15.03
CA ALA A 336 6.49 13.20 15.22
C ALA A 336 7.26 13.35 13.90
N TYR A 337 7.63 14.57 13.53
CA TYR A 337 8.38 14.85 12.30
C TYR A 337 9.88 15.08 12.51
N GLY A 338 10.36 15.05 13.75
CA GLY A 338 11.77 15.31 14.06
C GLY A 338 12.74 14.41 13.30
N GLU A 339 12.48 13.11 13.20
CA GLU A 339 13.35 12.19 12.45
C GLU A 339 13.12 12.22 10.94
N GLN A 340 12.05 12.87 10.49
CA GLN A 340 11.57 12.81 9.10
C GLN A 340 11.97 14.05 8.29
N LEU A 341 12.05 15.20 8.96
CA LEU A 341 12.34 16.49 8.36
C LEU A 341 13.64 17.06 8.92
N SER A 342 14.41 17.71 8.06
CA SER A 342 15.59 18.50 8.40
C SER A 342 15.22 19.76 9.20
N ASP A 343 16.21 20.40 9.81
CA ASP A 343 16.00 21.63 10.57
C ASP A 343 15.43 22.76 9.70
N VAL A 344 15.94 22.88 8.46
CA VAL A 344 15.46 23.90 7.52
C VAL A 344 14.04 23.62 7.03
N GLU A 345 13.63 22.36 6.91
CA GLU A 345 12.25 21.98 6.55
C GLU A 345 11.27 22.31 7.66
N ILE A 346 11.61 22.01 8.91
CA ILE A 346 10.77 22.34 10.05
C ILE A 346 10.71 23.86 10.24
N ALA A 347 11.83 24.55 10.06
CA ALA A 347 11.89 26.02 10.12
C ALA A 347 10.99 26.65 9.04
N ALA A 348 11.06 26.15 7.80
CA ALA A 348 10.25 26.60 6.70
C ALA A 348 8.75 26.35 6.93
N VAL A 349 8.34 25.13 7.29
CA VAL A 349 6.93 24.81 7.51
C VAL A 349 6.35 25.56 8.70
N THR A 350 7.11 25.72 9.79
CA THR A 350 6.68 26.53 10.93
C THR A 350 6.50 27.99 10.51
N THR A 351 7.42 28.54 9.72
CA THR A 351 7.31 29.91 9.18
C THR A 351 6.06 30.06 8.31
N TYR A 352 5.84 29.11 7.40
CA TYR A 352 4.66 29.08 6.54
C TYR A 352 3.36 29.04 7.36
N GLU A 353 3.22 28.10 8.29
CA GLU A 353 2.00 27.94 9.10
C GLU A 353 1.69 29.17 9.97
N ARG A 354 2.72 29.91 10.41
CA ARG A 354 2.56 31.15 11.20
C ARG A 354 2.26 32.39 10.36
N ASN A 355 2.37 32.33 9.04
CA ASN A 355 2.15 33.47 8.15
C ASN A 355 1.11 33.21 7.04
N ALA A 356 0.70 31.96 6.83
CA ALA A 356 -0.35 31.59 5.89
C ALA A 356 -1.75 31.88 6.44
N TRP A 357 -2.75 31.89 5.55
CA TRP A 357 -4.19 31.98 5.87
C TRP A 357 -4.60 33.22 6.69
N GLY A 358 -3.85 34.33 6.57
CA GLY A 358 -4.10 35.57 7.30
C GLY A 358 -3.58 35.56 8.75
N ASN A 359 -2.68 34.63 9.09
CA ASN A 359 -2.00 34.64 10.39
C ASN A 359 -1.02 35.81 10.51
N ASP A 360 -0.34 36.18 9.41
CA ASP A 360 0.46 37.41 9.22
C ASP A 360 1.33 37.83 10.42
N THR A 361 1.92 36.87 11.14
CA THR A 361 2.69 37.14 12.36
C THR A 361 4.01 37.88 12.10
N GLY A 362 4.54 37.80 10.87
CA GLY A 362 5.88 38.26 10.51
C GLY A 362 7.00 37.38 11.08
N ASP A 363 6.66 36.25 11.69
CA ASP A 363 7.62 35.35 12.32
C ASP A 363 8.45 34.61 11.28
N ILE A 364 9.78 34.71 11.39
CA ILE A 364 10.74 33.95 10.58
C ILE A 364 11.45 32.94 11.47
N VAL A 365 11.17 31.64 11.35
CA VAL A 365 11.88 30.57 12.06
C VAL A 365 13.08 30.12 11.22
N GLN A 366 14.25 30.08 11.84
CA GLN A 366 15.49 29.63 11.19
C GLN A 366 15.90 28.21 11.63
N ALA A 367 16.68 27.53 10.78
CA ALA A 367 17.13 26.15 11.03
C ALA A 367 17.86 26.01 12.38
N LYS A 368 18.65 27.02 12.77
CA LYS A 368 19.34 27.05 14.06
C LYS A 368 18.39 26.96 15.25
N GLU A 369 17.24 27.65 15.20
CA GLU A 369 16.25 27.60 16.28
C GLU A 369 15.66 26.19 16.44
N VAL A 370 15.43 25.51 15.32
CA VAL A 370 14.94 24.11 15.31
C VAL A 370 16.01 23.18 15.89
N ALA A 371 17.27 23.34 15.46
CA ALA A 371 18.39 22.54 15.98
C ALA A 371 18.52 22.68 17.51
N GLU A 372 18.38 23.90 18.03
CA GLU A 372 18.37 24.15 19.48
C GLU A 372 17.15 23.51 20.16
N ALA A 373 15.97 23.55 19.53
CA ALA A 373 14.75 22.93 20.07
C ALA A 373 14.85 21.39 20.13
N ARG A 374 15.61 20.75 19.24
CA ARG A 374 15.87 19.29 19.27
C ARG A 374 16.69 18.83 20.47
N THR A 375 17.63 19.65 20.92
CA THR A 375 18.56 19.29 22.01
C THR A 375 17.96 19.53 23.39
N LYS A 376 17.02 20.46 23.52
CA LYS A 376 16.35 20.81 24.77
C LYS A 376 15.06 19.98 24.95
N LYS A 377 15.19 18.76 25.50
CA LYS A 377 14.03 17.92 25.89
C LYS A 377 13.09 18.70 26.82
#